data_AF-D0NW71-F1
#
_entry.id   AF-D0NW71-F1
#
_cell.length_a   1.000
_cell.length_b   1.000
_cell.length_c   1.000
_cell.angle_alpha   90.00
_cell.angle_beta   90.00
_cell.angle_gamma   90.00
#
_symmetry.space_group_name_H-M   'P 1'
#
loop_
_entity.id
_entity.type
_entity.pdbx_description
1 polymer ?
#
loop_
_entity_poly.entity_id
_entity_poly.type
_entity_poly.pdbx_seq_one_letter_code
_entity_poly.pdbx_strand_id
1 'polypeptide(L)'
;MLGHRDVFEASEEKRRCPVRLRLTASQPHQVSSVWYTQQLPVLQGFETRFTFQITDQSKRCFEVKDQNFGLHEYRSCAGSNMGFSGLQNSLAVEFDTWYNDENAGEDSFYDHVAIYSRGQDSNRDSESARISAAAVHDLADGKVHVVKIRYYPELRYNYMPYFSATENLAKFIKDVSEGRRVGTLLVFMDNGINDDKPILAIPINLAATLRLDSDEAFVGFTASTSSSWQKHDVLGWYYCTEPPCLDQYDAEMTFDFDYNEQSMLSTASYSNTLYPIFIYPDTVSWSKRQAYFASNQKVGLVS
;
A
#
# COMPACT_ATOMS: atom_id res chain seq x y z
N MET A 1 -42.61 -23.48 20.08
CA MET A 1 -42.85 -23.55 18.62
C MET A 1 -41.49 -23.33 17.96
N LEU A 2 -40.84 -24.42 17.54
CA LEU A 2 -39.52 -24.37 16.89
C LEU A 2 -39.75 -23.92 15.44
N GLY A 3 -39.24 -22.74 15.07
CA GLY A 3 -39.31 -22.23 13.70
C GLY A 3 -38.22 -22.89 12.86
N HIS A 4 -38.58 -23.90 12.08
CA HIS A 4 -37.76 -24.41 10.99
C HIS A 4 -37.64 -23.34 9.91
N ARG A 5 -36.41 -22.97 9.57
CA ARG A 5 -36.07 -21.93 8.59
C ARG A 5 -35.92 -22.59 7.22
N ASP A 6 -37.04 -23.03 6.64
CA ASP A 6 -37.09 -23.67 5.31
C ASP A 6 -37.35 -22.66 4.18
N VAL A 7 -37.21 -21.36 4.45
CA VAL A 7 -37.31 -20.29 3.46
C VAL A 7 -35.93 -19.70 3.25
N PHE A 8 -35.28 -20.08 2.15
CA PHE A 8 -34.10 -19.41 1.63
C PHE A 8 -34.56 -18.34 0.64
N GLU A 9 -34.60 -17.08 1.07
CA GLU A 9 -34.63 -15.94 0.15
C GLU A 9 -33.19 -15.47 -0.07
N ALA A 10 -32.84 -15.17 -1.31
CA ALA A 10 -31.61 -14.44 -1.59
C ALA A 10 -31.69 -13.07 -0.89
N SER A 11 -30.68 -12.75 -0.06
CA SER A 11 -30.56 -11.42 0.54
C SER A 11 -30.62 -10.36 -0.57
N GLU A 12 -31.50 -9.36 -0.43
CA GLU A 12 -31.54 -8.18 -1.30
C GLU A 12 -30.11 -7.67 -1.55
N GLU A 13 -29.76 -7.43 -2.81
CA GLU A 13 -28.40 -7.06 -3.24
C GLU A 13 -27.87 -5.82 -2.52
N LYS A 14 -28.77 -4.93 -2.12
CA LYS A 14 -28.50 -3.69 -1.36
C LYS A 14 -28.09 -3.89 0.10
N ARG A 15 -28.09 -5.13 0.62
CA ARG A 15 -27.70 -5.45 2.01
C ARG A 15 -26.39 -6.24 2.12
N ARG A 16 -25.67 -6.45 1.03
CA ARG A 16 -24.31 -7.01 1.13
C ARG A 16 -23.38 -5.93 1.64
N CYS A 17 -22.67 -6.21 2.73
CA CYS A 17 -21.60 -5.33 3.19
C CYS A 17 -20.57 -5.18 2.05
N PRO A 18 -20.13 -3.96 1.71
CA PRO A 18 -19.00 -3.78 0.82
C PRO A 18 -17.84 -4.61 1.37
N VAL A 19 -17.35 -5.56 0.56
CA VAL A 19 -16.21 -6.37 0.98
C VAL A 19 -15.03 -5.41 1.02
N ARG A 20 -14.43 -5.21 2.20
CA ARG A 20 -13.22 -4.42 2.39
C ARG A 20 -12.18 -5.20 3.20
N LEU A 21 -10.91 -5.06 2.83
CA LEU A 21 -9.79 -5.57 3.62
C LEU A 21 -9.39 -4.49 4.63
N ARG A 22 -9.72 -4.70 5.91
CA ARG A 22 -9.32 -3.79 6.98
C ARG A 22 -7.95 -4.14 7.51
N LEU A 23 -6.98 -3.22 7.38
CA LEU A 23 -5.66 -3.37 7.98
C LEU A 23 -5.73 -3.04 9.48
N THR A 24 -6.21 -1.85 9.84
CA THR A 24 -6.42 -1.47 11.25
C THR A 24 -7.81 -0.91 11.48
N ALA A 25 -8.34 -1.19 12.67
CA ALA A 25 -9.54 -0.52 13.16
C ALA A 25 -9.20 0.88 13.69
N SER A 26 -10.21 1.73 13.86
CA SER A 26 -10.10 3.00 14.58
C SER A 26 -9.94 2.72 16.09
N GLN A 27 -8.75 2.24 16.46
CA GLN A 27 -8.30 1.90 17.81
C GLN A 27 -6.82 2.23 17.94
N PRO A 28 -6.32 2.60 19.14
CA PRO A 28 -4.92 2.91 19.34
C PRO A 28 -4.02 1.67 19.23
N HIS A 29 -2.74 1.90 18.93
CA HIS A 29 -1.65 0.91 18.95
C HIS A 29 -1.92 -0.37 18.16
N GLN A 30 -2.53 -0.25 16.99
CA GLN A 30 -2.74 -1.38 16.07
C GLN A 30 -1.59 -1.44 15.08
N VAL A 31 -1.15 -2.65 14.73
CA VAL A 31 -0.27 -2.91 13.59
C VAL A 31 -0.83 -4.12 12.85
N SER A 32 -0.86 -4.04 11.53
CA SER A 32 -1.34 -5.13 10.70
C SER A 32 -0.66 -5.10 9.34
N SER A 33 -0.43 -6.27 8.78
CA SER A 33 0.11 -6.43 7.44
C SER A 33 -0.59 -7.55 6.69
N VAL A 34 -0.78 -7.37 5.39
CA VAL A 34 -1.34 -8.38 4.49
C VAL A 34 -0.44 -8.48 3.27
N TRP A 35 -0.03 -9.69 2.95
CA TRP A 35 0.86 -9.98 1.81
C TRP A 35 0.16 -10.90 0.82
N TYR A 36 0.43 -10.71 -0.47
CA TYR A 36 0.07 -11.71 -1.46
C TYR A 36 0.84 -13.00 -1.19
N THR A 37 0.15 -14.13 -1.25
CA THR A 37 0.69 -15.41 -0.76
C THR A 37 1.87 -15.95 -1.58
N GLN A 38 1.95 -15.57 -2.85
CA GLN A 38 3.03 -15.94 -3.74
C GLN A 38 3.93 -14.72 -3.96
N GLN A 39 5.23 -14.95 -4.19
CA GLN A 39 6.11 -13.88 -4.63
C GLN A 39 5.75 -13.50 -6.07
N LEU A 40 5.91 -12.22 -6.40
CA LEU A 40 5.59 -11.67 -7.71
C LEU A 40 6.86 -11.10 -8.36
N PRO A 41 7.06 -11.29 -9.68
CA PRO A 41 8.15 -10.65 -10.41
C PRO A 41 8.08 -9.13 -10.29
N VAL A 42 9.21 -8.49 -9.94
CA VAL A 42 9.29 -7.02 -9.78
C VAL A 42 10.41 -6.37 -10.59
N LEU A 43 11.47 -7.11 -10.97
CA LEU A 43 12.64 -6.49 -11.63
C LEU A 43 12.46 -6.25 -13.13
N GLN A 44 11.52 -6.95 -13.78
CA GLN A 44 11.25 -6.80 -15.22
C GLN A 44 10.26 -5.68 -15.54
N GLY A 45 9.84 -4.92 -14.53
CA GLY A 45 8.72 -4.00 -14.61
C GLY A 45 7.50 -4.58 -13.91
N PHE A 46 6.63 -3.70 -13.44
CA PHE A 46 5.33 -4.09 -12.90
C PHE A 46 4.39 -2.91 -12.88
N GLU A 47 3.11 -3.22 -12.70
CA GLU A 47 2.11 -2.26 -12.29
C GLU A 47 1.23 -2.87 -11.21
N THR A 48 0.95 -2.10 -10.16
CA THR A 48 -0.07 -2.47 -9.17
C THR A 48 -1.02 -1.31 -8.98
N ARG A 49 -2.30 -1.62 -8.85
CA ARG A 49 -3.32 -0.63 -8.51
C ARG A 49 -4.16 -1.09 -7.36
N PHE A 50 -4.48 -0.15 -6.48
CA PHE A 50 -5.35 -0.39 -5.36
C PHE A 50 -6.18 0.84 -5.02
N THR A 51 -7.33 0.62 -4.43
CA THR A 51 -8.12 1.67 -3.78
C THR A 51 -8.06 1.50 -2.29
N PHE A 52 -7.93 2.62 -1.60
CA PHE A 52 -7.99 2.65 -0.15
C PHE A 52 -8.89 3.78 0.34
N GLN A 53 -9.34 3.64 1.58
CA GLN A 53 -10.13 4.65 2.27
C GLN A 53 -9.63 4.76 3.71
N ILE A 54 -9.31 5.99 4.12
CA ILE A 54 -8.98 6.29 5.52
C ILE A 54 -10.16 7.03 6.15
N THR A 55 -10.67 6.49 7.26
CA THR A 55 -11.88 7.03 7.94
C THR A 55 -11.76 6.94 9.45
N ASP A 56 -12.72 7.54 10.15
CA ASP A 56 -12.87 7.44 11.61
C ASP A 56 -11.60 7.85 12.38
N GLN A 57 -11.01 8.99 12.03
CA GLN A 57 -9.87 9.54 12.76
C GLN A 57 -10.23 9.90 14.20
N SER A 58 -9.31 9.62 15.11
CA SER A 58 -9.33 10.17 16.46
C SER A 58 -9.22 11.69 16.39
N LYS A 59 -10.21 12.41 16.95
CA LYS A 59 -10.19 13.88 16.97
C LYS A 59 -9.19 14.47 17.98
N ARG A 60 -8.67 13.68 18.92
CA ARG A 60 -7.67 14.04 19.95
C ARG A 60 -6.96 12.79 20.49
N CYS A 61 -5.66 12.89 20.81
CA CYS A 61 -5.03 12.04 21.82
C CYS A 61 -5.76 12.33 23.15
N PHE A 62 -6.47 11.38 23.74
CA PHE A 62 -7.31 11.69 24.90
C PHE A 62 -6.46 12.05 26.13
N GLU A 63 -6.71 13.22 26.72
CA GLU A 63 -6.43 13.48 28.14
C GLU A 63 -7.29 12.53 28.96
N VAL A 64 -6.66 11.57 29.65
CA VAL A 64 -7.36 10.73 30.62
C VAL A 64 -7.14 11.34 32.00
N LYS A 65 -8.22 11.70 32.70
CA LYS A 65 -8.15 12.03 34.13
C LYS A 65 -7.81 10.76 34.89
N ASP A 66 -6.73 10.80 35.67
CA ASP A 66 -6.44 9.69 36.58
C ASP A 66 -7.45 9.63 37.74
N GLN A 67 -7.33 8.61 38.59
CA GLN A 67 -8.19 8.42 39.76
C GLN A 67 -8.04 9.52 40.82
N ASN A 68 -7.02 10.38 40.71
CA ASN A 68 -6.71 11.49 41.61
C ASN A 68 -7.04 12.87 41.00
N PHE A 69 -7.76 12.92 39.87
CA PHE A 69 -8.03 14.14 39.12
C PHE A 69 -6.78 14.88 38.61
N GLY A 70 -5.65 14.18 38.51
CA GLY A 70 -4.46 14.62 37.79
C GLY A 70 -4.70 14.59 36.28
N LEU A 71 -4.32 15.67 35.60
CA LEU A 71 -4.19 15.68 34.14
C LEU A 71 -2.81 15.14 33.81
N HIS A 72 -2.75 13.91 33.32
CA HIS A 72 -1.54 13.38 32.70
C HIS A 72 -1.64 13.54 31.19
N GLU A 73 -0.88 14.48 30.66
CA GLU A 73 -0.57 14.54 29.23
C GLU A 73 0.31 13.33 28.94
N TYR A 74 -0.24 12.27 28.32
CA TYR A 74 0.58 11.19 27.80
C TYR A 74 1.36 11.73 26.61
N ARG A 75 2.50 12.37 26.90
CA ARG A 75 3.54 12.64 25.92
C ARG A 75 4.21 11.33 25.53
N SER A 76 3.77 10.78 24.40
CA SER A 76 4.63 10.32 23.32
C SER A 76 3.74 9.83 22.17
N CYS A 77 3.74 10.57 21.06
CA CYS A 77 3.10 10.19 19.80
C CYS A 77 3.92 9.12 19.04
N ALA A 78 4.63 8.25 19.76
CA ALA A 78 5.54 7.30 19.16
C ALA A 78 4.73 6.32 18.31
N GLY A 79 4.86 6.45 16.99
CA GLY A 79 4.20 5.61 16.01
C GLY A 79 4.60 4.15 16.15
N SER A 80 3.82 3.25 15.54
CA SER A 80 4.25 1.85 15.37
C SER A 80 5.09 1.65 14.10
N ASN A 81 5.75 2.73 13.65
CA ASN A 81 6.59 2.82 12.46
C ASN A 81 5.94 2.24 11.18
N MET A 82 4.62 2.42 11.05
CA MET A 82 3.75 1.97 9.94
C MET A 82 3.82 0.47 9.60
N GLY A 83 4.48 -0.31 10.47
CA GLY A 83 4.69 -1.76 10.35
C GLY A 83 5.68 -2.21 9.28
N PHE A 84 6.32 -1.30 8.52
CA PHE A 84 7.40 -1.66 7.58
C PHE A 84 8.81 -1.46 8.17
N SER A 85 8.95 -0.66 9.22
CA SER A 85 10.21 -0.55 9.95
C SER A 85 10.62 -1.91 10.53
N GLY A 86 11.88 -2.28 10.39
CA GLY A 86 12.35 -3.64 10.71
C GLY A 86 12.42 -4.58 9.50
N LEU A 87 11.63 -4.34 8.45
CA LEU A 87 11.65 -5.19 7.25
C LEU A 87 12.97 -4.99 6.49
N GLN A 88 13.77 -6.04 6.47
CA GLN A 88 15.01 -6.09 5.69
C GLN A 88 14.70 -6.33 4.21
N ASN A 89 15.62 -5.94 3.33
CA ASN A 89 15.51 -6.17 1.90
C ASN A 89 14.18 -5.68 1.32
N SER A 90 13.80 -4.45 1.67
CA SER A 90 12.46 -3.91 1.40
C SER A 90 12.48 -2.52 0.77
N LEU A 91 11.42 -2.22 0.04
CA LEU A 91 11.05 -0.91 -0.45
C LEU A 91 9.59 -0.68 -0.07
N ALA A 92 9.29 0.48 0.52
CA ALA A 92 7.96 0.85 0.93
C ALA A 92 7.55 2.17 0.24
N VAL A 93 6.30 2.24 -0.20
CA VAL A 93 5.64 3.50 -0.56
C VAL A 93 4.67 3.81 0.57
N GLU A 94 4.98 4.88 1.29
CA GLU A 94 4.29 5.34 2.47
C GLU A 94 3.17 6.31 2.10
N PHE A 95 2.05 6.20 2.80
CA PHE A 95 0.91 7.11 2.74
C PHE A 95 0.67 7.62 4.15
N ASP A 96 1.34 8.69 4.52
CA ASP A 96 1.40 9.20 5.89
C ASP A 96 0.40 10.33 6.11
N THR A 97 -0.37 10.21 7.18
CA THR A 97 -1.42 11.14 7.57
C THR A 97 -1.11 11.86 8.89
N TRP A 98 0.09 11.71 9.41
CA TRP A 98 0.43 12.21 10.73
C TRP A 98 1.76 12.93 10.72
N TYR A 99 1.77 14.16 11.23
CA TYR A 99 3.01 14.89 11.44
C TYR A 99 3.71 14.41 12.71
N ASN A 100 4.86 13.77 12.57
CA ASN A 100 5.74 13.34 13.64
C ASN A 100 6.62 14.51 14.13
N ASP A 101 6.12 15.25 15.13
CA ASP A 101 6.78 16.41 15.75
C ASP A 101 8.09 16.06 16.49
N GLU A 102 8.28 14.78 16.82
CA GLU A 102 9.46 14.25 17.52
C GLU A 102 10.76 14.38 16.69
N ASN A 103 10.62 14.47 15.36
CA ASN A 103 11.71 14.64 14.40
C ASN A 103 11.49 15.91 13.56
N ALA A 104 11.36 17.06 14.23
CA ALA A 104 11.13 18.34 13.58
C ALA A 104 12.11 18.60 12.41
N GLY A 105 11.59 18.60 11.19
CA GLY A 105 12.36 18.81 9.95
C GLY A 105 12.45 17.58 9.03
N GLU A 106 12.18 16.38 9.54
CA GLU A 106 12.21 15.14 8.73
C GLU A 106 10.87 14.87 8.02
N ASP A 107 9.78 15.35 8.62
CA ASP A 107 8.40 15.04 8.22
C ASP A 107 7.60 16.27 7.73
N SER A 108 6.59 16.04 6.89
CA SER A 108 5.70 17.03 6.30
C SER A 108 4.55 17.39 7.25
N PHE A 109 4.24 18.68 7.35
CA PHE A 109 3.09 19.17 8.14
C PHE A 109 1.71 18.75 7.59
N TYR A 110 1.68 18.20 6.38
CA TYR A 110 0.48 17.73 5.69
C TYR A 110 0.62 16.26 5.34
N ASP A 111 -0.52 15.59 5.22
CA ASP A 111 -0.64 14.27 4.61
C ASP A 111 0.24 14.18 3.35
N HIS A 112 1.03 13.11 3.25
CA HIS A 112 2.01 13.00 2.19
C HIS A 112 2.31 11.55 1.80
N VAL A 113 2.87 11.41 0.61
CA VAL A 113 3.37 10.14 0.08
C VAL A 113 4.89 10.23 -0.06
N ALA A 114 5.60 9.17 0.33
CA ALA A 114 7.05 9.08 0.21
C ALA A 114 7.51 7.64 -0.03
N ILE A 115 8.74 7.48 -0.51
CA ILE A 115 9.33 6.18 -0.81
C ILE A 115 10.52 5.95 0.12
N TYR A 116 10.57 4.78 0.76
CA TYR A 116 11.60 4.40 1.73
C TYR A 116 12.28 3.10 1.33
N SER A 117 13.61 3.08 1.40
CA SER A 117 14.38 1.85 1.33
C SER A 117 15.75 2.00 1.97
N ARG A 118 16.18 0.93 2.63
CA ARG A 118 17.58 0.75 3.04
C ARG A 118 18.26 -0.41 2.32
N GLY A 119 17.67 -0.85 1.21
CA GLY A 119 18.10 -2.03 0.48
C GLY A 119 18.03 -3.25 1.40
N GLN A 120 19.13 -3.99 1.51
CA GLN A 120 19.21 -5.21 2.34
C GLN A 120 19.13 -4.95 3.85
N ASP A 121 19.44 -3.74 4.32
CA ASP A 121 19.33 -3.41 5.74
C ASP A 121 17.88 -3.34 6.21
N SER A 122 17.68 -3.40 7.53
CA SER A 122 16.39 -3.12 8.17
C SER A 122 15.89 -1.73 7.80
N ASN A 123 14.74 -1.66 7.14
CA ASN A 123 14.09 -0.41 6.77
C ASN A 123 13.52 0.32 8.00
N ARG A 124 13.16 1.60 7.83
CA ARG A 124 12.60 2.49 8.85
C ARG A 124 11.93 3.71 8.22
N ASP A 125 11.11 4.38 8.99
CA ASP A 125 10.27 5.55 8.72
C ASP A 125 10.97 6.89 9.03
N SER A 126 12.30 6.91 9.08
CA SER A 126 13.10 8.14 9.29
C SER A 126 13.65 8.69 7.98
N GLU A 127 14.09 9.95 7.96
CA GLU A 127 14.72 10.57 6.78
C GLU A 127 15.90 9.75 6.23
N SER A 128 16.67 9.08 7.09
CA SER A 128 17.82 8.24 6.71
C SER A 128 17.50 7.05 5.79
N ALA A 129 16.21 6.70 5.65
CA ALA A 129 15.72 5.65 4.76
C ALA A 129 14.86 6.19 3.62
N ARG A 130 14.40 7.44 3.69
CA ARG A 130 13.58 8.07 2.66
C ARG A 130 14.42 8.33 1.42
N ILE A 131 13.96 7.88 0.25
CA ILE A 131 14.65 7.98 -1.05
C ILE A 131 13.95 8.88 -2.07
N SER A 132 12.74 9.36 -1.78
CA SER A 132 12.03 10.40 -2.55
C SER A 132 11.83 11.65 -1.68
N ALA A 133 11.58 12.81 -2.28
CA ALA A 133 10.92 13.87 -1.52
C ALA A 133 9.49 13.43 -1.13
N ALA A 134 8.92 14.08 -0.13
CA ALA A 134 7.51 13.94 0.23
C ALA A 134 6.62 14.66 -0.81
N ALA A 135 5.60 13.98 -1.31
CA ALA A 135 4.55 14.55 -2.15
C ALA A 135 3.30 14.77 -1.32
N VAL A 136 2.93 16.03 -1.07
CA VAL A 136 1.72 16.39 -0.32
C VAL A 136 0.47 16.01 -1.11
N HIS A 137 -0.45 15.32 -0.45
CA HIS A 137 -1.75 14.95 -1.00
C HIS A 137 -2.72 14.68 0.14
N ASP A 138 -3.98 15.09 0.05
CA ASP A 138 -4.98 14.74 1.07
C ASP A 138 -5.21 13.22 1.03
N LEU A 139 -4.98 12.52 2.16
CA LEU A 139 -5.12 11.06 2.24
C LEU A 139 -6.24 10.65 3.18
N ALA A 140 -6.41 11.44 4.24
CA ALA A 140 -7.26 11.15 5.37
C ALA A 140 -8.56 11.99 5.31
N ASP A 141 -9.08 12.28 4.12
CA ASP A 141 -10.24 13.16 3.92
C ASP A 141 -11.59 12.42 3.94
N GLY A 142 -11.57 11.10 4.18
CA GLY A 142 -12.73 10.22 4.20
C GLY A 142 -13.19 9.77 2.81
N LYS A 143 -12.60 10.29 1.72
CA LYS A 143 -12.88 9.85 0.35
C LYS A 143 -12.12 8.55 0.06
N VAL A 144 -12.55 7.91 -1.02
CA VAL A 144 -11.81 6.78 -1.58
C VAL A 144 -10.77 7.33 -2.53
N HIS A 145 -9.53 6.90 -2.34
CA HIS A 145 -8.44 7.22 -3.25
C HIS A 145 -8.05 6.00 -4.08
N VAL A 146 -7.56 6.27 -5.29
CA VAL A 146 -6.99 5.25 -6.18
C VAL A 146 -5.51 5.51 -6.39
N VAL A 147 -4.71 4.46 -6.29
CA VAL A 147 -3.26 4.50 -6.48
C VAL A 147 -2.88 3.60 -7.64
N LYS A 148 -1.95 4.07 -8.48
CA LYS A 148 -1.24 3.26 -9.47
C LYS A 148 0.26 3.41 -9.21
N ILE A 149 0.92 2.31 -8.89
CA ILE A 149 2.38 2.25 -8.81
C ILE A 149 2.88 1.48 -10.03
N ARG A 150 3.83 2.05 -10.75
CA ARG A 150 4.41 1.43 -11.95
C ARG A 150 5.93 1.51 -11.92
N TYR A 151 6.59 0.40 -12.20
CA TYR A 151 8.03 0.35 -12.42
C TYR A 151 8.33 0.01 -13.87
N TYR A 152 9.18 0.82 -14.50
CA TYR A 152 9.78 0.52 -15.79
C TYR A 152 11.24 0.11 -15.55
N PRO A 153 11.74 -1.00 -16.14
CA PRO A 153 13.14 -1.41 -16.04
C PRO A 153 14.10 -0.50 -16.83
N GLU A 154 13.60 0.60 -17.40
CA GLU A 154 14.35 1.65 -18.08
C GLU A 154 13.99 3.06 -17.60
N LEU A 155 14.88 4.02 -17.88
CA LEU A 155 14.61 5.43 -17.68
C LEU A 155 13.57 5.95 -18.68
N ARG A 156 12.46 6.47 -18.15
CA ARG A 156 11.36 7.07 -18.92
C ARG A 156 11.50 8.59 -18.87
N TYR A 157 12.19 9.14 -19.87
CA TYR A 157 12.56 10.55 -19.92
C TYR A 157 11.35 11.51 -19.91
N ASN A 158 10.18 11.06 -20.36
CA ASN A 158 8.93 11.83 -20.30
C ASN A 158 8.50 12.16 -18.86
N TYR A 159 8.91 11.37 -17.85
CA TYR A 159 8.60 11.63 -16.45
C TYR A 159 9.71 12.39 -15.70
N MET A 160 10.82 12.77 -16.35
CA MET A 160 11.90 13.54 -15.72
C MET A 160 11.44 14.80 -14.96
N PRO A 161 10.45 15.58 -15.44
CA PRO A 161 9.97 16.75 -14.69
C PRO A 161 9.39 16.42 -13.31
N TYR A 162 8.99 15.16 -13.09
CA TYR A 162 8.47 14.67 -11.81
C TYR A 162 9.54 13.95 -10.97
N PHE A 163 10.78 13.85 -11.47
CA PHE A 163 11.84 13.14 -10.76
C PHE A 163 12.16 13.85 -9.45
N SER A 164 12.04 13.09 -8.38
CA SER A 164 12.26 13.50 -7.01
C SER A 164 13.25 12.54 -6.36
N ALA A 165 14.12 13.02 -5.48
CA ALA A 165 15.13 12.20 -4.84
C ALA A 165 15.62 12.84 -3.55
N THR A 166 16.04 12.01 -2.61
CA THR A 166 16.94 12.42 -1.52
C THR A 166 18.36 11.94 -1.81
N GLU A 167 19.33 12.34 -0.98
CA GLU A 167 20.70 11.84 -1.06
C GLU A 167 20.80 10.31 -0.88
N ASN A 168 19.84 9.70 -0.16
CA ASN A 168 19.83 8.26 0.09
C ASN A 168 19.56 7.43 -1.17
N LEU A 169 18.96 8.03 -2.21
CA LEU A 169 18.69 7.36 -3.48
C LEU A 169 19.99 7.08 -4.28
N ALA A 170 21.03 7.88 -4.09
CA ALA A 170 22.24 7.84 -4.93
C ALA A 170 22.93 6.46 -4.96
N LYS A 171 22.82 5.67 -3.89
CA LYS A 171 23.38 4.31 -3.85
C LYS A 171 22.58 3.28 -4.65
N PHE A 172 21.31 3.58 -4.97
CA PHE A 172 20.36 2.71 -5.65
C PHE A 172 20.20 3.01 -7.15
N ILE A 173 20.87 4.05 -7.66
CA ILE A 173 20.93 4.36 -9.10
C ILE A 173 22.16 3.78 -9.78
N LYS A 174 22.81 2.79 -9.17
CA LYS A 174 23.99 2.13 -9.75
C LYS A 174 23.53 1.11 -10.80
N ASP A 175 24.15 1.14 -11.97
CA ASP A 175 24.03 0.05 -12.93
C ASP A 175 24.82 -1.17 -12.42
N VAL A 176 24.15 -2.32 -12.37
CA VAL A 176 24.74 -3.56 -11.82
C VAL A 176 25.14 -4.52 -12.93
N SER A 177 24.31 -4.65 -13.98
CA SER A 177 24.62 -5.44 -15.18
C SER A 177 23.72 -5.04 -16.35
N GLU A 178 23.97 -5.58 -17.55
CA GLU A 178 22.99 -5.53 -18.63
C GLU A 178 21.68 -6.21 -18.20
N GLY A 179 20.54 -5.59 -18.53
CA GLY A 179 19.21 -6.01 -18.05
C GLY A 179 18.91 -5.67 -16.58
N ARG A 180 19.85 -5.09 -15.83
CA ARG A 180 19.69 -4.67 -14.43
C ARG A 180 20.19 -3.23 -14.27
N ARG A 181 19.63 -2.34 -15.09
CA ARG A 181 19.97 -0.92 -15.18
C ARG A 181 19.01 -0.06 -14.36
N VAL A 182 19.31 1.22 -14.24
CA VAL A 182 18.40 2.20 -13.66
C VAL A 182 17.08 2.24 -14.43
N GLY A 183 15.99 2.02 -13.69
CA GLY A 183 14.61 2.13 -14.15
C GLY A 183 13.92 3.38 -13.62
N THR A 184 12.59 3.43 -13.81
CA THR A 184 11.74 4.51 -13.33
C THR A 184 10.61 3.95 -12.48
N LEU A 185 10.56 4.30 -11.19
CA LEU A 185 9.44 3.99 -10.31
C LEU A 185 8.51 5.21 -10.21
N LEU A 186 7.24 5.00 -10.49
CA LEU A 186 6.20 6.02 -10.57
C LEU A 186 5.09 5.70 -9.57
N VAL A 187 4.58 6.72 -8.89
CA VAL A 187 3.39 6.66 -8.06
C VAL A 187 2.41 7.71 -8.58
N PHE A 188 1.25 7.26 -9.02
CA PHE A 188 0.13 8.08 -9.44
C PHE A 188 -0.99 7.95 -8.41
N MET A 189 -1.76 9.02 -8.25
CA MET A 189 -2.88 9.07 -7.34
C MET A 189 -4.05 9.83 -7.96
N ASP A 190 -5.25 9.30 -7.76
CA ASP A 190 -6.52 9.89 -8.20
C ASP A 190 -6.49 10.36 -9.66
N ASN A 191 -6.84 11.62 -9.93
CA ASN A 191 -6.88 12.19 -11.29
C ASN A 191 -5.53 12.16 -12.01
N GLY A 192 -4.40 12.10 -11.26
CA GLY A 192 -3.07 11.97 -11.85
C GLY A 192 -2.91 10.70 -12.70
N ILE A 193 -3.70 9.65 -12.43
CA ILE A 193 -3.74 8.44 -13.25
C ILE A 193 -4.26 8.73 -14.66
N ASN A 194 -5.35 9.51 -14.75
CA ASN A 194 -6.01 9.84 -16.02
C ASN A 194 -5.24 10.89 -16.83
N ASP A 195 -4.60 11.83 -16.14
CA ASP A 195 -3.81 12.89 -16.75
C ASP A 195 -2.37 12.45 -17.11
N ASP A 196 -1.98 11.21 -16.78
CA ASP A 196 -0.60 10.70 -16.84
C ASP A 196 0.40 11.60 -16.09
N LYS A 197 0.01 12.05 -14.89
CA LYS A 197 0.79 12.90 -14.00
C LYS A 197 1.06 12.18 -12.68
N PRO A 198 2.24 11.60 -12.48
CA PRO A 198 2.58 10.97 -11.21
C PRO A 198 2.75 12.03 -10.12
N ILE A 199 2.38 11.69 -8.89
CA ILE A 199 2.68 12.51 -7.70
C ILE A 199 4.14 12.33 -7.27
N LEU A 200 4.75 11.17 -7.59
CA LEU A 200 6.16 10.88 -7.39
C LEU A 200 6.73 10.08 -8.57
N ALA A 201 7.91 10.47 -9.00
CA ALA A 201 8.74 9.66 -9.88
C ALA A 201 10.17 9.62 -9.33
N ILE A 202 10.80 8.45 -9.29
CA ILE A 202 12.21 8.33 -8.90
C ILE A 202 12.97 7.47 -9.92
N PRO A 203 14.20 7.85 -10.31
CA PRO A 203 15.11 6.94 -10.99
C PRO A 203 15.65 5.93 -9.97
N ILE A 204 15.42 4.64 -10.18
CA ILE A 204 15.88 3.61 -9.24
C ILE A 204 16.22 2.33 -9.98
N ASN A 205 17.30 1.67 -9.57
CA ASN A 205 17.59 0.31 -9.98
C ASN A 205 17.09 -0.65 -8.89
N LEU A 206 15.95 -1.30 -9.10
CA LEU A 206 15.41 -2.26 -8.12
C LEU A 206 16.36 -3.45 -7.89
N ALA A 207 17.16 -3.85 -8.89
CA ALA A 207 18.14 -4.92 -8.72
C ALA A 207 19.36 -4.50 -7.89
N ALA A 208 19.70 -3.20 -7.85
CA ALA A 208 20.70 -2.65 -6.94
C ALA A 208 20.14 -2.44 -5.53
N THR A 209 18.83 -2.24 -5.42
CA THR A 209 18.13 -1.94 -4.18
C THR A 209 17.83 -3.23 -3.40
N LEU A 210 17.25 -4.22 -4.08
CA LEU A 210 16.73 -5.44 -3.48
C LEU A 210 17.54 -6.65 -3.95
N ARG A 211 17.94 -7.50 -3.01
CA ARG A 211 18.53 -8.81 -3.28
C ARG A 211 17.43 -9.85 -3.33
N LEU A 212 16.89 -10.10 -4.52
CA LEU A 212 15.76 -11.00 -4.71
C LEU A 212 16.22 -12.33 -5.28
N ASP A 213 15.62 -13.42 -4.78
CA ASP A 213 15.72 -14.72 -5.40
C ASP A 213 14.73 -14.75 -6.59
N SER A 214 15.19 -15.23 -7.74
CA SER A 214 14.39 -15.33 -8.97
C SER A 214 13.74 -14.01 -9.45
N ASP A 215 14.24 -12.86 -9.00
CA ASP A 215 13.70 -11.53 -9.34
C ASP A 215 12.27 -11.27 -8.83
N GLU A 216 11.83 -12.04 -7.83
CA GLU A 216 10.48 -11.99 -7.23
C GLU A 216 10.49 -11.46 -5.79
N ALA A 217 9.40 -10.79 -5.38
CA ALA A 217 9.24 -10.26 -4.03
C ALA A 217 7.83 -10.49 -3.48
N PHE A 218 7.68 -10.50 -2.16
CA PHE A 218 6.35 -10.37 -1.55
C PHE A 218 5.85 -8.94 -1.71
N VAL A 219 4.64 -8.78 -2.22
CA VAL A 219 3.95 -7.49 -2.34
C VAL A 219 2.77 -7.49 -1.38
N GLY A 220 2.51 -6.37 -0.73
CA GLY A 220 1.51 -6.29 0.32
C GLY A 220 1.33 -4.91 0.89
N PHE A 221 0.49 -4.83 1.89
CA PHE A 221 0.20 -3.62 2.66
C PHE A 221 0.57 -3.83 4.12
N THR A 222 0.97 -2.75 4.77
CA THR A 222 1.05 -2.65 6.21
C THR A 222 0.45 -1.32 6.63
N ALA A 223 -0.17 -1.30 7.80
CA ALA A 223 -0.67 -0.07 8.40
C ALA A 223 -0.51 -0.14 9.91
N SER A 224 -0.43 1.03 10.53
CA SER A 224 -0.44 1.13 11.97
C SER A 224 -1.25 2.30 12.48
N THR A 225 -1.63 2.23 13.74
CA THR A 225 -2.11 3.36 14.54
C THR A 225 -1.23 3.51 15.77
N SER A 226 -1.30 4.66 16.43
CA SER A 226 -0.66 4.90 17.72
C SER A 226 -1.65 5.60 18.67
N SER A 227 -1.21 6.59 19.44
CA SER A 227 -2.07 7.43 20.29
C SER A 227 -3.11 8.23 19.49
N SER A 228 -2.81 8.49 18.21
CA SER A 228 -3.77 8.85 17.18
C SER A 228 -4.07 7.62 16.32
N TRP A 229 -5.33 7.45 15.94
CA TRP A 229 -5.77 6.28 15.21
C TRP A 229 -6.79 6.61 14.15
N GLN A 230 -6.83 5.76 13.15
CA GLN A 230 -7.77 5.81 12.04
C GLN A 230 -7.94 4.42 11.48
N LYS A 231 -9.01 4.26 10.71
CA LYS A 231 -9.30 3.02 10.01
C LYS A 231 -8.63 3.04 8.65
N HIS A 232 -7.88 1.99 8.33
CA HIS A 232 -7.27 1.80 7.00
C HIS A 232 -7.95 0.62 6.32
N ASP A 233 -8.72 0.89 5.26
CA ASP A 233 -9.42 -0.12 4.48
C ASP A 233 -8.91 -0.12 3.03
N VAL A 234 -8.56 -1.30 2.50
CA VAL A 234 -8.31 -1.53 1.06
C VAL A 234 -9.59 -2.08 0.43
N LEU A 235 -10.02 -1.47 -0.67
CA LEU A 235 -11.31 -1.76 -1.32
C LEU A 235 -11.16 -2.59 -2.60
N GLY A 236 -9.99 -2.55 -3.24
CA GLY A 236 -9.67 -3.31 -4.44
C GLY A 236 -8.16 -3.35 -4.64
N TRP A 237 -7.62 -4.45 -5.16
CA TRP A 237 -6.19 -4.59 -5.43
C TRP A 237 -5.89 -5.58 -6.56
N TYR A 238 -5.09 -5.15 -7.53
CA TYR A 238 -4.52 -6.04 -8.55
C TYR A 238 -3.03 -5.76 -8.82
N TYR A 239 -2.42 -6.70 -9.53
CA TYR A 239 -1.03 -6.64 -9.97
C TYR A 239 -0.86 -7.15 -11.41
N CYS A 240 0.01 -6.52 -12.19
CA CYS A 240 0.47 -7.02 -13.50
C CYS A 240 2.00 -7.02 -13.52
N THR A 241 2.57 -8.10 -14.04
CA THR A 241 4.01 -8.30 -14.17
C THR A 241 4.61 -7.64 -15.40
N GLU A 242 3.78 -7.22 -16.37
CA GLU A 242 4.19 -6.42 -17.52
C GLU A 242 3.27 -5.19 -17.62
N PRO A 243 3.80 -3.97 -17.45
CA PRO A 243 3.03 -2.75 -17.65
C PRO A 243 2.97 -2.35 -19.14
N PRO A 244 1.86 -1.72 -19.61
CA PRO A 244 0.67 -1.36 -18.84
C PRO A 244 -0.25 -2.57 -18.58
N CYS A 245 -1.01 -2.51 -17.49
CA CYS A 245 -2.09 -3.49 -17.25
C CYS A 245 -3.18 -3.39 -18.31
N LEU A 246 -3.44 -4.48 -19.03
CA LEU A 246 -4.45 -4.54 -20.09
C LEU A 246 -5.71 -5.30 -19.66
N ASP A 247 -6.87 -4.91 -20.19
CA ASP A 247 -8.12 -5.65 -20.08
C ASP A 247 -8.24 -6.73 -21.18
N GLN A 248 -9.31 -7.52 -21.16
CA GLN A 248 -9.55 -8.60 -22.15
C GLN A 248 -9.70 -8.12 -23.61
N TYR A 249 -9.77 -6.80 -23.83
CA TYR A 249 -9.88 -6.15 -25.14
C TYR A 249 -8.60 -5.38 -25.51
N ASP A 250 -7.49 -5.63 -24.80
CA ASP A 250 -6.19 -4.97 -24.97
C ASP A 250 -6.22 -3.44 -24.75
N ALA A 251 -7.19 -2.95 -23.98
CA ALA A 251 -7.23 -1.57 -23.52
C ALA A 251 -6.53 -1.43 -22.16
N GLU A 252 -5.86 -0.30 -21.90
CA GLU A 252 -5.32 -0.03 -20.56
C GLU A 252 -6.47 -0.01 -19.55
N MET A 253 -6.36 -0.86 -18.53
CA MET A 253 -7.39 -0.99 -17.49
C MET A 253 -7.69 0.39 -16.89
N THR A 254 -8.96 0.79 -16.83
CA THR A 254 -9.43 1.88 -15.97
C THR A 254 -9.95 1.27 -14.68
N PHE A 255 -9.56 1.83 -13.53
CA PHE A 255 -9.94 1.26 -12.24
C PHE A 255 -11.29 1.79 -11.79
N ASP A 256 -12.34 1.42 -12.51
CA ASP A 256 -13.72 1.72 -12.15
C ASP A 256 -14.28 0.56 -11.34
N PHE A 257 -14.00 0.55 -10.02
CA PHE A 257 -14.64 -0.41 -9.14
C PHE A 257 -16.09 0.03 -8.90
N ASP A 258 -17.06 -0.67 -9.48
CA ASP A 258 -18.48 -0.44 -9.20
C ASP A 258 -18.81 -0.99 -7.80
N TYR A 259 -19.09 -0.08 -6.88
CA TYR A 259 -19.44 -0.38 -5.49
C TYR A 259 -20.88 -0.93 -5.31
N ASN A 260 -21.71 -0.89 -6.36
CA ASN A 260 -23.10 -1.38 -6.36
C ASN A 260 -23.28 -2.65 -7.19
N GLU A 261 -22.43 -2.91 -8.18
CA GLU A 261 -22.47 -4.16 -8.92
C GLU A 261 -21.78 -5.27 -8.12
N GLN A 262 -22.60 -6.24 -7.71
CA GLN A 262 -22.08 -7.57 -7.40
C GLN A 262 -21.21 -8.01 -8.56
N SER A 263 -20.02 -8.52 -8.26
CA SER A 263 -19.42 -9.66 -8.96
C SER A 263 -19.87 -9.74 -10.42
N MET A 264 -19.42 -8.81 -11.27
CA MET A 264 -19.32 -9.17 -12.68
C MET A 264 -18.31 -10.31 -12.70
N LEU A 265 -18.85 -11.53 -12.82
CA LEU A 265 -18.13 -12.74 -13.17
C LEU A 265 -17.50 -12.50 -14.54
N SER A 266 -16.44 -11.71 -14.59
CA SER A 266 -15.34 -12.02 -15.48
C SER A 266 -14.61 -13.15 -14.76
N THR A 267 -14.58 -14.31 -15.38
CA THR A 267 -13.65 -15.38 -15.04
C THR A 267 -12.22 -14.83 -15.18
N ALA A 268 -11.71 -14.13 -14.16
CA ALA A 268 -10.33 -13.68 -14.19
C ALA A 268 -9.40 -14.84 -13.79
N SER A 269 -9.10 -15.68 -14.78
CA SER A 269 -7.85 -16.42 -14.78
C SER A 269 -7.16 -16.14 -16.10
N TYR A 270 -6.15 -15.27 -16.11
CA TYR A 270 -5.36 -15.09 -17.33
C TYR A 270 -3.88 -15.12 -16.99
N SER A 271 -3.29 -16.30 -17.21
CA SER A 271 -1.90 -16.66 -16.91
C SER A 271 -0.90 -16.10 -17.93
N ASN A 272 -1.10 -14.86 -18.39
CA ASN A 272 -0.17 -14.14 -19.26
C ASN A 272 0.11 -12.77 -18.63
N THR A 273 1.37 -12.35 -18.66
CA THR A 273 2.03 -11.31 -17.84
C THR A 273 1.46 -9.89 -17.92
N LEU A 274 0.69 -9.55 -18.96
CA LEU A 274 0.08 -8.23 -19.21
C LEU A 274 -1.34 -8.05 -18.60
N TYR A 275 -2.03 -9.16 -18.27
CA TYR A 275 -3.39 -9.11 -17.70
C TYR A 275 -3.36 -9.06 -16.17
N PRO A 276 -4.32 -8.40 -15.50
CA PRO A 276 -4.31 -8.22 -14.06
C PRO A 276 -4.53 -9.53 -13.30
N ILE A 277 -3.65 -9.79 -12.35
CA ILE A 277 -3.84 -10.73 -11.24
C ILE A 277 -4.65 -9.98 -10.18
N PHE A 278 -5.93 -10.29 -10.06
CA PHE A 278 -6.76 -9.76 -8.98
C PHE A 278 -6.37 -10.42 -7.67
N ILE A 279 -5.94 -9.61 -6.70
CA ILE A 279 -5.59 -10.08 -5.36
C ILE A 279 -6.78 -9.90 -4.43
N TYR A 280 -7.59 -8.86 -4.66
CA TYR A 280 -8.76 -8.53 -3.86
C TYR A 280 -9.82 -7.78 -4.67
N PRO A 281 -11.13 -8.09 -4.56
CA PRO A 281 -11.76 -9.17 -3.79
C PRO A 281 -11.90 -10.42 -4.68
N ASP A 282 -10.92 -11.32 -4.68
CA ASP A 282 -11.03 -12.54 -5.49
C ASP A 282 -12.30 -13.33 -5.08
N THR A 283 -13.27 -13.43 -5.99
CA THR A 283 -14.62 -13.93 -5.72
C THR A 283 -14.74 -15.45 -5.87
N VAL A 284 -13.61 -16.19 -6.01
CA VAL A 284 -13.67 -17.66 -6.00
C VAL A 284 -14.36 -18.18 -4.75
N SER A 285 -15.25 -19.15 -4.95
CA SER A 285 -16.05 -19.77 -3.90
C SER A 285 -15.18 -20.10 -2.67
N TRP A 286 -15.67 -19.67 -1.51
CA TRP A 286 -15.19 -19.71 -0.12
C TRP A 286 -14.54 -21.02 0.42
N SER A 287 -14.11 -21.94 -0.43
CA SER A 287 -13.49 -23.22 -0.06
C SER A 287 -11.95 -23.22 -0.03
N LYS A 288 -11.28 -22.12 -0.43
CA LYS A 288 -9.85 -21.96 -0.11
C LYS A 288 -9.70 -21.13 1.16
N ARG A 289 -9.10 -21.74 2.18
CA ARG A 289 -8.66 -21.07 3.41
C ARG A 289 -7.75 -19.91 3.00
N GLN A 290 -8.26 -18.68 3.02
CA GLN A 290 -7.46 -17.48 2.77
C GLN A 290 -6.46 -17.33 3.92
N ALA A 291 -5.26 -17.89 3.75
CA ALA A 291 -4.18 -17.71 4.69
C ALA A 291 -3.49 -16.37 4.36
N TYR A 292 -3.96 -15.29 4.98
CA TYR A 292 -3.41 -13.93 4.84
C TYR A 292 -2.06 -13.72 5.55
N PHE A 293 -1.32 -14.80 5.81
CA PHE A 293 -0.02 -14.73 6.48
C PHE A 293 0.97 -15.62 5.74
N ALA A 294 2.04 -15.02 5.21
CA ALA A 294 3.25 -15.76 4.93
C ALA A 294 3.74 -16.32 6.28
N SER A 295 3.64 -17.63 6.48
CA SER A 295 3.96 -18.32 7.75
C SER A 295 5.38 -18.11 8.26
N ASN A 296 6.22 -17.43 7.47
CA ASN A 296 7.66 -17.29 7.69
C ASN A 296 8.09 -15.81 7.80
N GLN A 297 7.18 -14.84 7.66
CA GLN A 297 7.51 -13.45 7.94
C GLN A 297 7.20 -13.14 9.40
N LYS A 298 8.27 -12.89 10.17
CA LYS A 298 8.18 -12.33 11.52
C LYS A 298 7.63 -10.90 11.41
N VAL A 299 6.31 -10.77 11.42
CA VAL A 299 5.66 -9.51 11.83
C VAL A 299 5.94 -9.37 13.33
N GLY A 300 6.33 -8.16 13.75
CA GLY A 300 6.85 -7.84 15.07
C GLY A 300 6.16 -8.61 16.19
N LEU A 301 6.97 -9.34 16.96
CA LEU A 301 6.56 -9.93 18.23
C LEU A 301 6.09 -8.79 19.13
N VAL A 302 4.79 -8.70 19.34
CA VAL A 302 4.22 -8.05 20.51
C VAL A 302 4.61 -8.94 21.69
N SER A 303 5.58 -8.49 22.50
CA SER A 303 5.70 -8.92 23.89
C SER A 303 4.87 -8.03 24.78
#